data_AF-A0A923TDB5-F1
#
_entry.id   AF-A0A923TDB5-F1
#
_cell.length_a   1.000
_cell.length_b   1.000
_cell.length_c   1.000
_cell.angle_alpha   90.00
_cell.angle_beta   90.00
_cell.angle_gamma   90.00
#
_symmetry.space_group_name_H-M   'P 1'
#
loop_
_entity.id
_entity.type
_entity.pdbx_description
1 polymer ?
#
loop_
_entity_poly.entity_id
_entity_poly.type
_entity_poly.pdbx_seq_one_letter_code
_entity_poly.pdbx_strand_id
1 'polypeptide(L)'
;RRVTFRVRDEAGAPAFAAFVVRDARGRVYPMQSKRLGGDFFFQPQIYRGDGETITLPDGDYAVECARGPESVPETLRVLVGPRSAEIAYRVRRWVDPAARGWFSGDHHIHAAGCLHYTLPEEGVLPEDMRRHIMGEDLKVGCALTWGPGFDFQKQFFCGAVDSVSSYPYLLRYDIEVSGFGSHRSGHLNLLRLRDQRYPGGLSKDHWPTLGLNTLRWAKAQGAVCGPAHSGLGLQGSVGRVGSGPDGPGGLPGYDVPLYDGIGANEFVMDLTHEVPGPDGRLVPAVDFISTMDTSRRAEWNMWYHALNAGFRVRASGETDFPCMSGARVGAGRVYVKQPGKLEFDDWVEGIREGRSYVSDGTAHLMEFTAAAGATTLGLGEHGSELRLARPGEIKFTALVAVRRPAAPDALVELVVNGLPVASRRVPADGRETPVSFALPLAHSSWVALRVGESAHTNPFFVLVADQPVRPCRRSIEWLLAGVDQCWRQKEPTYAEAEKATARADYEHARRTYRRLLDETPPGP
;
A
#
# COMPACT_ATOMS: atom_id res chain seq x y z
N ARG A 1 39.28 -5.84 -10.34
CA ARG A 1 39.49 -6.80 -9.24
C ARG A 1 38.16 -7.34 -8.78
N ARG A 2 38.08 -8.64 -8.50
CA ARG A 2 36.90 -9.24 -7.90
C ARG A 2 36.79 -8.78 -6.45
N VAL A 3 35.63 -8.26 -6.08
CA VAL A 3 35.30 -7.81 -4.73
C VAL A 3 34.11 -8.63 -4.24
N THR A 4 34.26 -9.29 -3.09
CA THR A 4 33.26 -10.19 -2.54
C THR A 4 32.45 -9.52 -1.44
N PHE A 5 31.13 -9.66 -1.47
CA PHE A 5 30.26 -9.19 -0.41
C PHE A 5 30.15 -10.25 0.69
N ARG A 6 30.37 -9.85 1.93
CA ARG A 6 30.13 -10.67 3.12
C ARG A 6 28.99 -10.04 3.89
N VAL A 7 27.78 -10.56 3.70
CA VAL A 7 26.54 -9.93 4.18
C VAL A 7 25.91 -10.80 5.24
N ARG A 8 25.82 -10.28 6.45
CA ARG A 8 25.25 -10.99 7.61
C ARG A 8 24.11 -10.20 8.20
N ASP A 9 23.01 -10.87 8.51
CA ASP A 9 21.95 -10.24 9.32
C ASP A 9 22.35 -10.12 10.80
N GLU A 10 21.43 -9.64 11.63
CA GLU A 10 21.65 -9.45 13.06
C GLU A 10 22.04 -10.75 13.77
N ALA A 11 21.44 -11.86 13.35
CA ALA A 11 21.66 -13.21 13.86
C ALA A 11 22.92 -13.89 13.29
N GLY A 12 23.59 -13.26 12.32
CA GLY A 12 24.79 -13.79 11.67
C GLY A 12 24.49 -14.74 10.51
N ALA A 13 23.24 -14.84 10.04
CA ALA A 13 22.89 -15.62 8.87
C ALA A 13 23.24 -14.86 7.57
N PRO A 14 23.54 -15.57 6.46
CA PRO A 14 23.67 -14.94 5.14
C PRO A 14 22.43 -14.11 4.77
N ALA A 15 22.64 -12.89 4.26
CA ALA A 15 21.56 -11.98 3.90
C ALA A 15 21.82 -11.26 2.57
N PHE A 16 20.82 -10.49 2.11
CA PHE A 16 20.93 -9.51 1.03
C PHE A 16 20.88 -8.09 1.60
N ALA A 17 21.51 -7.15 0.91
CA ALA A 17 21.48 -5.73 1.25
C ALA A 17 21.66 -4.87 -0.02
N ALA A 18 21.31 -3.59 0.10
CA ALA A 18 21.57 -2.54 -0.86
C ALA A 18 22.95 -1.92 -0.64
N PHE A 19 23.69 -1.69 -1.74
CA PHE A 19 25.02 -1.12 -1.74
C PHE A 19 25.15 -0.02 -2.79
N VAL A 20 25.54 1.19 -2.36
CA VAL A 20 25.98 2.26 -3.27
C VAL A 20 27.50 2.38 -3.18
N VAL A 21 28.20 1.93 -4.21
CA VAL A 21 29.67 1.96 -4.27
C VAL A 21 30.11 3.21 -5.05
N ARG A 22 30.82 4.12 -4.39
CA ARG A 22 31.34 5.36 -5.01
C ARG A 22 32.85 5.46 -4.88
N ASP A 23 33.52 5.86 -5.95
CA ASP A 23 34.93 6.23 -5.84
C ASP A 23 35.12 7.66 -5.32
N ALA A 24 36.37 8.10 -5.15
CA ALA A 24 36.71 9.45 -4.69
C ALA A 24 36.19 10.59 -5.59
N ARG A 25 35.77 10.31 -6.83
CA ARG A 25 35.16 11.29 -7.75
C ARG A 25 33.63 11.22 -7.75
N GLY A 26 33.03 10.42 -6.87
CA GLY A 26 31.59 10.23 -6.76
C GLY A 26 30.97 9.33 -7.83
N ARG A 27 31.78 8.68 -8.69
CA ARG A 27 31.28 7.78 -9.74
C ARG A 27 30.72 6.51 -9.11
N VAL A 28 29.55 6.07 -9.56
CA VAL A 28 28.85 4.88 -9.05
C VAL A 28 29.33 3.60 -9.75
N TYR A 29 29.51 2.53 -8.98
CA TYR A 29 29.92 1.21 -9.48
C TYR A 29 28.95 0.09 -9.07
N PRO A 30 28.72 -0.93 -9.93
CA PRO A 30 29.04 -0.94 -11.35
C PRO A 30 28.42 0.26 -12.08
N MET A 31 29.11 0.74 -13.13
CA MET A 31 28.67 1.90 -13.91
C MET A 31 27.25 1.65 -14.43
N GLN A 32 26.32 2.55 -14.08
CA GLN A 32 24.89 2.39 -14.34
C GLN A 32 24.56 2.05 -15.80
N SER A 33 25.22 2.70 -16.76
CA SER A 33 25.03 2.45 -18.20
C SER A 33 25.51 1.08 -18.71
N LYS A 34 26.21 0.31 -17.86
CA LYS A 34 26.72 -1.04 -18.19
C LYS A 34 25.98 -2.14 -17.44
N ARG A 35 24.95 -1.80 -16.67
CA ARG A 35 24.19 -2.77 -15.91
C ARG A 35 23.14 -3.43 -16.79
N LEU A 36 22.88 -4.71 -16.52
CA LEU A 36 21.91 -5.55 -17.20
C LEU A 36 21.17 -6.36 -16.13
N GLY A 37 19.92 -6.77 -16.43
CA GLY A 37 19.11 -7.58 -15.52
C GLY A 37 18.97 -6.93 -14.12
N GLY A 38 19.06 -7.73 -13.06
CA GLY A 38 18.82 -7.37 -11.66
C GLY A 38 19.73 -6.30 -11.03
N ASP A 39 20.62 -5.68 -11.80
CA ASP A 39 21.22 -4.40 -11.45
C ASP A 39 20.59 -3.31 -12.31
N PHE A 40 19.61 -2.59 -11.78
CA PHE A 40 18.90 -1.62 -12.62
C PHE A 40 19.75 -0.40 -12.94
N PHE A 41 19.77 0.00 -14.22
CA PHE A 41 20.57 1.12 -14.71
C PHE A 41 20.13 2.46 -14.11
N PHE A 42 18.85 2.60 -13.75
CA PHE A 42 18.28 3.82 -13.17
C PHE A 42 18.52 3.95 -11.66
N GLN A 43 19.07 2.93 -11.00
CA GLN A 43 19.37 2.97 -9.57
C GLN A 43 20.85 3.23 -9.29
N PRO A 44 21.21 4.03 -8.29
CA PRO A 44 22.59 4.13 -7.84
C PRO A 44 23.03 2.85 -7.10
N GLN A 45 22.15 2.27 -6.28
CA GLN A 45 22.45 1.05 -5.54
C GLN A 45 22.45 -0.19 -6.43
N ILE A 46 23.14 -1.23 -5.97
CA ILE A 46 22.95 -2.61 -6.39
C ILE A 46 22.57 -3.45 -5.17
N TYR A 47 21.99 -4.61 -5.41
CA TYR A 47 21.63 -5.54 -4.34
C TYR A 47 22.52 -6.77 -4.40
N ARG A 48 23.13 -7.15 -3.28
CA ARG A 48 24.03 -8.29 -3.23
C ARG A 48 23.77 -9.17 -2.02
N GLY A 49 23.85 -10.48 -2.25
CA GLY A 49 23.85 -11.50 -1.22
C GLY A 49 25.25 -11.82 -0.71
N ASP A 50 25.33 -12.51 0.43
CA ASP A 50 26.59 -13.07 0.92
C ASP A 50 27.27 -13.98 -0.13
N GLY A 51 28.56 -13.73 -0.36
CA GLY A 51 29.37 -14.47 -1.33
C GLY A 51 29.26 -13.98 -2.78
N GLU A 52 28.29 -13.12 -3.11
CA GLU A 52 28.21 -12.51 -4.43
C GLU A 52 29.35 -11.52 -4.64
N THR A 53 29.64 -11.19 -5.90
CA THR A 53 30.82 -10.38 -6.24
C THR A 53 30.53 -9.33 -7.31
N ILE A 54 31.32 -8.25 -7.30
CA ILE A 54 31.44 -7.31 -8.44
C ILE A 54 32.90 -7.16 -8.86
N THR A 55 33.11 -6.51 -10.01
CA THR A 55 34.46 -6.11 -10.44
C THR A 55 34.65 -4.61 -10.28
N LEU A 56 35.67 -4.21 -9.52
CA LEU A 56 36.07 -2.80 -9.33
C LEU A 56 37.51 -2.57 -9.80
N PRO A 57 37.84 -1.41 -10.40
CA PRO A 57 39.22 -0.95 -10.57
C PRO A 57 39.98 -0.87 -9.24
N ASP A 58 41.31 -0.77 -9.32
CA ASP A 58 42.13 -0.47 -8.15
C ASP A 58 41.83 0.97 -7.70
N GLY A 59 41.64 1.20 -6.40
CA GLY A 59 41.31 2.51 -5.84
C GLY A 59 40.54 2.46 -4.50
N ASP A 60 40.28 3.65 -3.97
CA ASP A 60 39.51 3.86 -2.74
C ASP A 60 38.02 4.08 -3.02
N TYR A 61 37.18 3.37 -2.28
CA TYR A 61 35.73 3.41 -2.41
C TYR A 61 35.05 3.74 -1.08
N ALA A 62 33.99 4.54 -1.15
CA ALA A 62 32.97 4.64 -0.12
C ALA A 62 31.82 3.71 -0.50
N VAL A 63 31.38 2.86 0.43
CA VAL A 63 30.28 1.93 0.21
C VAL A 63 29.17 2.20 1.22
N GLU A 64 28.09 2.82 0.77
CA GLU A 64 26.88 2.98 1.59
C GLU A 64 26.11 1.65 1.58
N CYS A 65 25.82 1.12 2.76
CA CYS A 65 25.20 -0.18 2.98
C CYS A 65 23.89 0.01 3.75
N ALA A 66 22.81 -0.63 3.30
CA ALA A 66 21.53 -0.64 4.01
C ALA A 66 20.74 -1.90 3.66
N ARG A 67 19.79 -2.29 4.53
CA ARG A 67 18.84 -3.38 4.27
C ARG A 67 17.44 -2.95 4.72
N GLY A 68 16.71 -2.31 3.80
CA GLY A 68 15.40 -1.73 4.09
C GLY A 68 15.42 -0.55 5.09
N PRO A 69 14.28 0.11 5.28
CA PRO A 69 14.14 1.26 6.16
C PRO A 69 14.28 0.92 7.66
N GLU A 70 14.10 -0.34 8.05
CA GLU A 70 14.20 -0.83 9.44
C GLU A 70 15.65 -1.08 9.88
N SER A 71 16.62 -0.86 8.99
CA SER A 71 18.06 -0.94 9.27
C SER A 71 18.70 0.44 9.48
N VAL A 72 19.81 0.48 10.22
CA VAL A 72 20.67 1.67 10.33
C VAL A 72 21.71 1.61 9.20
N PRO A 73 21.70 2.57 8.25
CA PRO A 73 22.69 2.60 7.18
C PRO A 73 24.11 2.80 7.71
N GLU A 74 25.08 2.22 7.02
CA GLU A 74 26.51 2.32 7.34
C GLU A 74 27.32 2.68 6.08
N THR A 75 28.37 3.49 6.24
CA THR A 75 29.30 3.79 5.14
C THR A 75 30.66 3.18 5.44
N LEU A 76 31.07 2.22 4.61
CA LEU A 76 32.37 1.55 4.70
C LEU A 76 33.40 2.23 3.79
N ARG A 77 34.67 2.19 4.18
CA ARG A 77 35.80 2.57 3.33
C ARG A 77 36.53 1.31 2.88
N VAL A 78 36.68 1.14 1.57
CA VAL A 78 37.22 -0.09 0.97
C VAL A 78 38.32 0.26 0.00
N LEU A 79 39.53 -0.22 0.29
CA LEU A 79 40.67 -0.14 -0.62
C LEU A 79 40.71 -1.38 -1.51
N VAL A 80 40.56 -1.17 -2.82
CA VAL A 80 40.69 -2.22 -3.83
C VAL A 80 42.08 -2.16 -4.43
N GLY A 81 42.82 -3.27 -4.37
CA GLY A 81 44.19 -3.35 -4.89
C GLY A 81 44.51 -4.75 -5.41
N PRO A 82 45.79 -5.17 -5.43
CA PRO A 82 46.20 -6.44 -6.04
C PRO A 82 45.69 -7.70 -5.32
N ARG A 83 45.30 -7.59 -4.04
CA ARG A 83 44.68 -8.67 -3.27
C ARG A 83 43.15 -8.65 -3.43
N SER A 84 42.49 -9.80 -3.25
CA SER A 84 41.03 -9.86 -3.18
C SER A 84 40.52 -8.94 -2.08
N ALA A 85 39.56 -8.07 -2.41
CA ALA A 85 38.91 -7.18 -1.44
C ALA A 85 37.55 -7.76 -1.05
N GLU A 86 37.14 -7.51 0.20
CA GLU A 86 35.83 -7.88 0.70
C GLU A 86 35.10 -6.63 1.20
N ILE A 87 33.78 -6.60 0.98
CA ILE A 87 32.85 -5.64 1.58
C ILE A 87 32.10 -6.42 2.66
N ALA A 88 32.50 -6.25 3.92
CA ALA A 88 31.86 -6.92 5.04
C ALA A 88 30.81 -6.00 5.69
N TYR A 89 29.54 -6.36 5.54
CA TYR A 89 28.43 -5.63 6.11
C TYR A 89 27.62 -6.54 7.04
N ARG A 90 27.45 -6.09 8.29
CA ARG A 90 26.56 -6.72 9.26
C ARG A 90 25.39 -5.79 9.52
N VAL A 91 24.19 -6.25 9.20
CA VAL A 91 22.97 -5.47 9.34
C VAL A 91 22.76 -5.14 10.82
N ARG A 92 22.39 -3.88 11.06
CA ARG A 92 21.96 -3.38 12.37
C ARG A 92 20.55 -2.83 12.26
N ARG A 93 19.55 -3.61 12.63
CA ARG A 93 18.17 -3.12 12.81
C ARG A 93 18.05 -2.16 13.98
N TRP A 94 17.12 -1.22 13.83
CA TRP A 94 16.59 -0.45 14.95
C TRP A 94 15.23 -1.00 15.42
N VAL A 95 14.51 -1.72 14.56
CA VAL A 95 13.26 -2.42 14.86
C VAL A 95 13.10 -3.66 13.97
N ASP A 96 12.35 -4.66 14.42
CA ASP A 96 11.96 -5.82 13.60
C ASP A 96 10.47 -6.14 13.78
N PRO A 97 9.59 -5.57 12.94
CA PRO A 97 8.16 -5.87 12.98
C PRO A 97 7.86 -7.36 12.74
N ALA A 98 8.67 -8.05 11.92
CA ALA A 98 8.45 -9.45 11.60
C ALA A 98 8.70 -10.38 12.81
N ALA A 99 9.59 -10.01 13.72
CA ALA A 99 9.75 -10.70 15.01
C ALA A 99 8.47 -10.65 15.88
N ARG A 100 7.57 -9.72 15.60
CA ARG A 100 6.25 -9.60 16.22
C ARG A 100 5.13 -10.13 15.32
N GLY A 101 5.44 -10.80 14.22
CA GLY A 101 4.45 -11.31 13.26
C GLY A 101 3.83 -10.24 12.36
N TRP A 102 4.40 -9.02 12.30
CA TRP A 102 4.01 -7.99 11.34
C TRP A 102 4.89 -8.09 10.10
N PHE A 103 4.39 -8.73 9.05
CA PHE A 103 5.14 -8.96 7.82
C PHE A 103 4.92 -7.81 6.83
N SER A 104 6.01 -7.15 6.43
CA SER A 104 5.98 -6.07 5.46
C SER A 104 5.71 -6.61 4.05
N GLY A 105 5.01 -5.83 3.25
CA GLY A 105 4.95 -6.05 1.82
C GLY A 105 4.58 -4.81 1.03
N ASP A 106 4.74 -4.97 -0.27
CA ASP A 106 4.40 -4.01 -1.31
C ASP A 106 3.53 -4.74 -2.30
N HIS A 107 2.23 -4.41 -2.30
CA HIS A 107 1.27 -5.14 -3.13
C HIS A 107 1.28 -4.67 -4.59
N HIS A 108 2.12 -3.70 -4.97
CA HIS A 108 2.18 -3.15 -6.32
C HIS A 108 3.61 -2.81 -6.73
N ILE A 109 4.26 -3.76 -7.40
CA ILE A 109 5.54 -3.55 -8.11
C ILE A 109 5.43 -4.15 -9.51
N HIS A 110 6.25 -3.69 -10.44
CA HIS A 110 6.30 -4.18 -11.81
C HIS A 110 7.65 -4.80 -12.13
N ALA A 111 7.64 -5.74 -13.09
CA ALA A 111 8.83 -6.32 -13.68
C ALA A 111 9.07 -5.86 -15.12
N ALA A 112 8.21 -5.03 -15.70
CA ALA A 112 8.33 -4.50 -17.06
C ALA A 112 7.72 -3.10 -17.18
N GLY A 113 8.06 -2.38 -18.26
CA GLY A 113 7.56 -1.03 -18.51
C GLY A 113 8.16 0.05 -17.60
N CYS A 114 7.70 1.30 -17.78
CA CYS A 114 8.22 2.48 -17.08
C CYS A 114 9.74 2.65 -17.24
N LEU A 115 10.52 2.43 -16.16
CA LEU A 115 11.98 2.52 -16.19
C LEU A 115 12.65 1.18 -16.54
N HIS A 116 11.90 0.08 -16.57
CA HIS A 116 12.42 -1.21 -17.02
C HIS A 116 12.65 -1.23 -18.54
N TYR A 117 13.40 -2.24 -18.97
CA TYR A 117 13.60 -2.52 -20.38
C TYR A 117 12.26 -2.78 -21.07
N THR A 118 12.13 -2.31 -22.31
CA THR A 118 10.94 -2.51 -23.14
C THR A 118 11.28 -3.19 -24.46
N LEU A 119 12.39 -2.83 -25.11
CA LEU A 119 12.91 -3.50 -26.30
C LEU A 119 14.45 -3.51 -26.30
N PRO A 120 15.13 -4.64 -26.61
CA PRO A 120 14.60 -5.95 -27.00
C PRO A 120 14.22 -6.87 -25.82
N GLU A 121 14.50 -6.46 -24.57
CA GLU A 121 14.11 -7.18 -23.36
C GLU A 121 12.78 -6.63 -22.85
N GLU A 122 11.75 -7.48 -22.76
CA GLU A 122 10.39 -7.14 -22.29
C GLU A 122 10.32 -7.17 -20.76
N GLY A 123 11.13 -6.33 -20.12
CA GLY A 123 11.26 -6.23 -18.66
C GLY A 123 12.43 -7.02 -18.07
N VAL A 124 12.24 -7.52 -16.84
CA VAL A 124 13.22 -8.28 -16.05
C VAL A 124 12.61 -9.60 -15.56
N LEU A 125 13.44 -10.50 -15.03
CA LEU A 125 13.01 -11.83 -14.59
C LEU A 125 12.58 -11.85 -13.11
N PRO A 126 11.81 -12.87 -12.66
CA PRO A 126 11.44 -13.02 -11.26
C PRO A 126 12.64 -13.01 -10.30
N GLU A 127 13.78 -13.58 -10.67
CA GLU A 127 15.01 -13.59 -9.88
C GLU A 127 15.58 -12.19 -9.64
N ASP A 128 15.41 -11.29 -10.61
CA ASP A 128 15.82 -9.90 -10.52
C ASP A 128 14.94 -9.16 -9.51
N MET A 129 13.62 -9.32 -9.59
CA MET A 129 12.69 -8.71 -8.62
C MET A 129 12.89 -9.26 -7.21
N ARG A 130 13.10 -10.58 -7.07
CA ARG A 130 13.38 -11.23 -5.78
C ARG A 130 14.57 -10.61 -5.07
N ARG A 131 15.63 -10.30 -5.81
CA ARG A 131 16.83 -9.68 -5.24
C ARG A 131 16.51 -8.32 -4.60
N HIS A 132 15.63 -7.53 -5.21
CA HIS A 132 15.25 -6.20 -4.72
C HIS A 132 14.41 -6.32 -3.45
N ILE A 133 13.43 -7.23 -3.41
CA ILE A 133 12.63 -7.45 -2.19
C ILE A 133 13.49 -7.96 -1.03
N MET A 134 14.45 -8.86 -1.29
CA MET A 134 15.36 -9.37 -0.24
C MET A 134 16.32 -8.29 0.26
N GLY A 135 16.83 -7.45 -0.65
CA GLY A 135 17.76 -6.37 -0.34
C GLY A 135 17.12 -5.21 0.42
N GLU A 136 15.85 -4.92 0.17
CA GLU A 136 15.05 -3.94 0.93
C GLU A 136 14.34 -4.58 2.14
N ASP A 137 14.59 -5.85 2.44
CA ASP A 137 13.91 -6.60 3.50
C ASP A 137 12.36 -6.55 3.46
N LEU A 138 11.82 -6.54 2.26
CA LEU A 138 10.40 -6.56 1.99
C LEU A 138 9.91 -8.01 1.95
N LYS A 139 9.08 -8.44 2.92
CA LYS A 139 8.73 -9.86 3.07
C LYS A 139 7.80 -10.36 1.96
N VAL A 140 6.92 -9.51 1.44
CA VAL A 140 6.04 -9.83 0.31
C VAL A 140 6.17 -8.78 -0.79
N GLY A 141 6.44 -9.20 -2.01
CA GLY A 141 6.32 -8.36 -3.21
C GLY A 141 5.32 -8.95 -4.19
N CYS A 142 4.35 -8.14 -4.63
CA CYS A 142 3.40 -8.54 -5.67
C CYS A 142 3.81 -7.91 -7.00
N ALA A 143 4.45 -8.70 -7.87
CA ALA A 143 4.82 -8.30 -9.22
C ALA A 143 3.58 -8.29 -10.12
N LEU A 144 2.94 -7.14 -10.23
CA LEU A 144 1.73 -6.97 -11.01
C LEU A 144 2.09 -6.91 -12.50
N THR A 145 1.58 -7.87 -13.26
CA THR A 145 1.59 -7.80 -14.72
C THR A 145 0.60 -6.75 -15.17
N TRP A 146 0.96 -6.02 -16.22
CA TRP A 146 0.20 -4.88 -16.72
C TRP A 146 0.48 -4.68 -18.20
N GLY A 147 -0.19 -3.74 -18.85
CA GLY A 147 -0.23 -3.58 -20.31
C GLY A 147 1.15 -3.60 -20.99
N PRO A 148 2.09 -2.73 -20.60
CA PRO A 148 3.50 -2.82 -21.01
C PRO A 148 4.15 -4.15 -20.61
N GLY A 149 4.64 -4.89 -21.59
CA GLY A 149 5.27 -6.19 -21.37
C GLY A 149 4.28 -7.32 -20.98
N PHE A 150 2.96 -7.08 -21.01
CA PHE A 150 1.95 -8.07 -20.60
C PHE A 150 2.17 -9.44 -21.27
N ASP A 151 2.33 -9.43 -22.60
CA ASP A 151 2.40 -10.67 -23.37
C ASP A 151 3.64 -11.51 -23.06
N PHE A 152 4.72 -10.88 -22.60
CA PHE A 152 5.89 -11.57 -22.10
C PHE A 152 5.76 -11.93 -20.61
N GLN A 153 5.45 -10.96 -19.74
CA GLN A 153 5.46 -11.14 -18.28
C GLN A 153 4.37 -12.09 -17.78
N LYS A 154 3.26 -12.25 -18.51
CA LYS A 154 2.18 -13.18 -18.15
C LYS A 154 2.64 -14.63 -17.97
N GLN A 155 3.77 -15.03 -18.55
CA GLN A 155 4.33 -16.38 -18.39
C GLN A 155 4.78 -16.70 -16.96
N PHE A 156 5.05 -15.69 -16.13
CA PHE A 156 5.51 -15.86 -14.74
C PHE A 156 4.36 -16.01 -13.74
N PHE A 157 3.13 -15.72 -14.16
CA PHE A 157 1.95 -15.98 -13.33
C PHE A 157 1.62 -17.46 -13.27
N CYS A 158 1.43 -17.97 -12.06
CA CYS A 158 1.01 -19.35 -11.80
C CYS A 158 -0.16 -19.48 -10.82
N GLY A 159 -0.77 -18.37 -10.39
CA GLY A 159 -1.84 -18.37 -9.38
C GLY A 159 -1.37 -18.77 -7.97
N ALA A 160 -0.06 -18.81 -7.74
CA ALA A 160 0.58 -19.14 -6.47
C ALA A 160 1.85 -18.29 -6.27
N VAL A 161 2.47 -18.40 -5.10
CA VAL A 161 3.79 -17.81 -4.84
C VAL A 161 4.81 -18.34 -5.86
N ASP A 162 5.61 -17.45 -6.43
CA ASP A 162 6.60 -17.76 -7.46
C ASP A 162 7.68 -18.70 -6.89
N SER A 163 8.12 -19.66 -7.71
CA SER A 163 9.16 -20.63 -7.38
C SER A 163 10.51 -20.03 -6.97
N VAL A 164 10.82 -18.80 -7.39
CA VAL A 164 12.06 -18.12 -6.96
C VAL A 164 12.02 -17.70 -5.50
N SER A 165 10.83 -17.60 -4.90
CA SER A 165 10.65 -17.16 -3.51
C SER A 165 11.51 -17.95 -2.52
N SER A 166 12.02 -17.26 -1.51
CA SER A 166 12.88 -17.83 -0.49
C SER A 166 12.43 -17.32 0.86
N TYR A 167 11.80 -18.19 1.67
CA TYR A 167 11.27 -17.82 2.98
C TYR A 167 12.31 -17.03 3.82
N PRO A 168 11.93 -15.90 4.45
CA PRO A 168 10.58 -15.33 4.54
C PRO A 168 10.24 -14.29 3.44
N TYR A 169 10.86 -14.37 2.26
CA TYR A 169 10.63 -13.46 1.13
C TYR A 169 9.80 -14.15 0.05
N LEU A 170 8.57 -13.66 -0.12
CA LEU A 170 7.59 -14.19 -1.07
C LEU A 170 7.41 -13.20 -2.22
N LEU A 171 7.59 -13.69 -3.44
CA LEU A 171 7.23 -12.99 -4.67
C LEU A 171 6.00 -13.68 -5.25
N ARG A 172 5.00 -12.92 -5.68
CA ARG A 172 3.86 -13.45 -6.45
C ARG A 172 3.55 -12.53 -7.60
N TYR A 173 3.17 -13.12 -8.73
CA TYR A 173 2.62 -12.38 -9.86
C TYR A 173 1.10 -12.31 -9.78
N ASP A 174 0.56 -11.12 -10.02
CA ASP A 174 -0.87 -10.79 -10.05
C ASP A 174 -1.09 -9.70 -11.12
N ILE A 175 -2.17 -8.91 -11.08
CA ILE A 175 -2.51 -7.93 -12.14
C ILE A 175 -2.68 -6.52 -11.56
N GLU A 176 -2.09 -5.54 -12.24
CA GLU A 176 -2.55 -4.15 -12.23
C GLU A 176 -3.34 -3.96 -13.52
N VAL A 177 -4.59 -3.52 -13.42
CA VAL A 177 -5.43 -3.22 -14.58
C VAL A 177 -5.03 -1.86 -15.14
N SER A 178 -3.88 -1.86 -15.79
CA SER A 178 -3.29 -0.72 -16.46
C SER A 178 -2.84 -1.05 -17.89
N GLY A 179 -3.15 -0.21 -18.88
CA GLY A 179 -2.93 -0.47 -20.31
C GLY A 179 -3.97 -1.42 -20.94
N PHE A 180 -4.97 -1.82 -20.17
CA PHE A 180 -6.17 -2.56 -20.58
C PHE A 180 -7.35 -1.62 -20.83
N GLY A 181 -8.50 -2.16 -21.27
CA GLY A 181 -9.71 -1.40 -21.54
C GLY A 181 -10.13 -0.44 -20.41
N SER A 182 -10.14 -0.91 -19.16
CA SER A 182 -10.68 -0.15 -18.01
C SER A 182 -9.67 0.79 -17.37
N HIS A 183 -8.46 0.91 -17.90
CA HIS A 183 -7.45 1.83 -17.34
C HIS A 183 -7.95 3.29 -17.29
N ARG A 184 -8.90 3.67 -18.17
CA ARG A 184 -9.50 5.01 -18.16
C ARG A 184 -10.47 5.24 -17.00
N SER A 185 -11.06 4.18 -16.42
CA SER A 185 -11.89 4.22 -15.21
C SER A 185 -11.10 4.52 -13.94
N GLY A 186 -9.80 4.29 -13.99
CA GLY A 186 -8.93 4.19 -12.83
C GLY A 186 -8.20 2.83 -12.88
N HIS A 187 -7.00 2.77 -12.33
CA HIS A 187 -6.24 1.53 -12.27
C HIS A 187 -6.65 0.74 -11.04
N LEU A 188 -6.60 -0.58 -11.17
CA LEU A 188 -7.02 -1.51 -10.14
C LEU A 188 -5.91 -2.52 -9.89
N ASN A 189 -5.61 -2.78 -8.63
CA ASN A 189 -4.81 -3.91 -8.20
C ASN A 189 -5.72 -5.10 -7.92
N LEU A 190 -5.42 -6.24 -8.54
CA LEU A 190 -6.16 -7.49 -8.39
C LEU A 190 -5.23 -8.55 -7.80
N LEU A 191 -5.30 -8.72 -6.49
CA LEU A 191 -4.41 -9.63 -5.76
C LEU A 191 -5.06 -11.01 -5.61
N ARG A 192 -4.23 -12.06 -5.53
CA ARG A 192 -4.67 -13.44 -5.28
C ARG A 192 -5.58 -13.98 -6.39
N LEU A 193 -5.31 -13.62 -7.65
CA LEU A 193 -6.03 -14.20 -8.79
C LEU A 193 -5.69 -15.69 -8.96
N ARG A 194 -6.64 -16.44 -9.53
CA ARG A 194 -6.43 -17.84 -9.95
C ARG A 194 -6.11 -17.94 -11.43
N ASP A 195 -6.73 -17.08 -12.23
CA ASP A 195 -6.42 -16.85 -13.63
C ASP A 195 -6.35 -15.34 -13.88
N GLN A 196 -5.28 -14.89 -14.49
CA GLN A 196 -5.04 -13.49 -14.86
C GLN A 196 -5.65 -13.11 -16.21
N ARG A 197 -6.18 -14.08 -16.98
CA ARG A 197 -6.74 -13.83 -18.31
C ARG A 197 -8.21 -13.49 -18.20
N TYR A 198 -8.55 -12.24 -18.52
CA TYR A 198 -9.93 -11.85 -18.70
C TYR A 198 -10.56 -12.65 -19.88
N PRO A 199 -11.84 -13.02 -19.84
CA PRO A 199 -12.48 -13.70 -20.97
C PRO A 199 -12.47 -12.87 -22.26
N GLY A 200 -12.33 -13.53 -23.42
CA GLY A 200 -12.46 -12.88 -24.73
C GLY A 200 -11.17 -12.78 -25.57
N GLY A 201 -10.02 -13.18 -25.04
CA GLY A 201 -8.78 -13.25 -25.82
C GLY A 201 -7.57 -13.68 -25.00
N LEU A 202 -6.38 -13.54 -25.60
CA LEU A 202 -5.09 -13.93 -24.99
C LEU A 202 -4.17 -12.74 -24.66
N SER A 203 -4.57 -11.52 -24.98
CA SER A 203 -3.80 -10.29 -24.76
C SER A 203 -4.67 -9.27 -24.00
N LYS A 204 -4.54 -7.96 -24.24
CA LYS A 204 -5.13 -6.90 -23.41
C LYS A 204 -6.32 -6.16 -24.01
N ASP A 205 -6.50 -6.18 -25.33
CA ASP A 205 -7.45 -5.28 -26.01
C ASP A 205 -8.94 -5.68 -25.88
N HIS A 206 -9.23 -6.86 -25.35
CA HIS A 206 -10.61 -7.35 -25.13
C HIS A 206 -11.11 -7.10 -23.69
N TRP A 207 -10.32 -6.46 -22.84
CA TRP A 207 -10.72 -6.18 -21.46
C TRP A 207 -11.85 -5.15 -21.41
N PRO A 208 -12.73 -5.20 -20.39
CA PRO A 208 -13.81 -4.23 -20.21
C PRO A 208 -13.27 -2.83 -20.10
N THR A 209 -14.05 -1.83 -20.50
CA THR A 209 -13.77 -0.41 -20.27
C THR A 209 -14.36 0.13 -18.98
N LEU A 210 -15.38 -0.53 -18.42
CA LEU A 210 -15.93 -0.21 -17.10
C LEU A 210 -15.18 -1.00 -16.01
N GLY A 211 -14.59 -0.29 -15.03
CA GLY A 211 -13.79 -0.89 -13.95
C GLY A 211 -14.56 -1.94 -13.14
N LEU A 212 -15.83 -1.67 -12.84
CA LEU A 212 -16.68 -2.59 -12.07
C LEU A 212 -16.89 -3.96 -12.74
N ASN A 213 -16.84 -4.05 -14.07
CA ASN A 213 -16.90 -5.34 -14.77
C ASN A 213 -15.64 -6.18 -14.54
N THR A 214 -14.48 -5.52 -14.46
CA THR A 214 -13.21 -6.14 -14.09
C THR A 214 -13.23 -6.60 -12.63
N LEU A 215 -13.77 -5.78 -11.71
CA LEU A 215 -13.94 -6.17 -10.31
C LEU A 215 -14.87 -7.38 -10.15
N ARG A 216 -16.02 -7.41 -10.83
CA ARG A 216 -16.94 -8.57 -10.84
C ARG A 216 -16.22 -9.86 -11.20
N TRP A 217 -15.41 -9.83 -12.26
CA TRP A 217 -14.61 -10.99 -12.69
C TRP A 217 -13.55 -11.40 -11.66
N ALA A 218 -12.82 -10.44 -11.11
CA ALA A 218 -11.77 -10.71 -10.13
C ALA A 218 -12.34 -11.27 -8.82
N LYS A 219 -13.42 -10.66 -8.29
CA LYS A 219 -14.08 -11.07 -7.05
C LYS A 219 -14.69 -12.47 -7.16
N ALA A 220 -15.20 -12.86 -8.33
CA ALA A 220 -15.68 -14.23 -8.57
C ALA A 220 -14.58 -15.30 -8.44
N GLN A 221 -13.30 -14.92 -8.52
CA GLN A 221 -12.16 -15.83 -8.28
C GLN A 221 -11.69 -15.83 -6.82
N GLY A 222 -12.16 -14.87 -6.02
CA GLY A 222 -11.74 -14.65 -4.63
C GLY A 222 -10.60 -13.65 -4.50
N ALA A 223 -10.40 -12.81 -5.52
CA ALA A 223 -9.38 -11.76 -5.47
C ALA A 223 -9.68 -10.72 -4.39
N VAL A 224 -8.61 -10.10 -3.90
CA VAL A 224 -8.65 -8.90 -3.04
C VAL A 224 -8.29 -7.71 -3.92
N CYS A 225 -9.20 -6.75 -4.02
CA CYS A 225 -9.17 -5.70 -5.03
C CYS A 225 -9.19 -4.30 -4.42
N GLY A 226 -8.51 -3.37 -5.09
CA GLY A 226 -8.52 -1.94 -4.74
C GLY A 226 -7.97 -1.07 -5.86
N PRO A 227 -8.23 0.25 -5.87
CA PRO A 227 -7.59 1.16 -6.81
C PRO A 227 -6.10 1.29 -6.51
N ALA A 228 -5.30 1.51 -7.56
CA ALA A 228 -3.87 1.85 -7.48
C ALA A 228 -3.66 3.38 -7.45
N HIS A 229 -2.46 3.81 -7.02
CA HIS A 229 -1.93 5.19 -6.99
C HIS A 229 -3.02 6.22 -6.75
N SER A 230 -3.77 5.99 -5.66
CA SER A 230 -5.14 6.50 -5.49
C SER A 230 -5.29 8.01 -5.66
N GLY A 231 -4.23 8.77 -5.36
CA GLY A 231 -4.22 10.22 -5.49
C GLY A 231 -4.13 10.76 -6.91
N LEU A 232 -3.81 9.97 -7.94
CA LEU A 232 -3.68 10.47 -9.32
C LEU A 232 -5.03 10.85 -9.94
N GLY A 233 -5.16 12.10 -10.39
CA GLY A 233 -6.43 12.61 -10.94
C GLY A 233 -7.38 13.19 -9.90
N LEU A 234 -6.94 13.27 -8.64
CA LEU A 234 -7.68 13.88 -7.54
C LEU A 234 -7.15 15.28 -7.18
N GLN A 235 -6.17 15.80 -7.93
CA GLN A 235 -5.64 17.14 -7.76
C GLN A 235 -6.58 18.17 -8.38
N GLY A 236 -6.64 19.37 -7.79
CA GLY A 236 -7.58 20.41 -8.23
C GLY A 236 -9.02 20.17 -7.76
N SER A 237 -9.94 21.05 -8.14
CA SER A 237 -11.32 21.00 -7.66
C SER A 237 -12.31 21.61 -8.65
N VAL A 238 -13.50 21.01 -8.76
CA VAL A 238 -14.66 21.56 -9.50
C VAL A 238 -15.64 22.33 -8.62
N GLY A 239 -15.33 22.47 -7.33
CA GLY A 239 -16.20 23.09 -6.35
C GLY A 239 -16.03 22.46 -4.97
N ARG A 240 -16.89 22.83 -4.03
CA ARG A 240 -16.75 22.40 -2.64
C ARG A 240 -18.11 22.07 -2.06
N VAL A 241 -18.16 21.04 -1.22
CA VAL A 241 -19.36 20.71 -0.45
C VAL A 241 -19.38 21.55 0.81
N GLY A 242 -20.41 22.39 0.96
CA GLY A 242 -20.61 23.26 2.13
C GLY A 242 -19.57 24.38 2.29
N SER A 243 -19.84 25.33 3.19
CA SER A 243 -18.99 26.50 3.45
C SER A 243 -18.06 26.36 4.66
N GLY A 244 -18.15 25.24 5.39
CA GLY A 244 -17.37 25.01 6.61
C GLY A 244 -15.88 24.73 6.37
N PRO A 245 -15.04 24.82 7.42
CA PRO A 245 -13.62 24.54 7.33
C PRO A 245 -13.35 23.07 7.00
N ASP A 246 -12.13 22.80 6.54
CA ASP A 246 -11.58 21.44 6.51
C ASP A 246 -11.10 21.03 7.90
N GLY A 247 -10.90 19.73 8.11
CA GLY A 247 -10.26 19.24 9.32
C GLY A 247 -8.76 19.61 9.37
N PRO A 248 -8.11 19.46 10.54
CA PRO A 248 -6.69 19.77 10.71
C PRO A 248 -5.80 19.05 9.68
N GLY A 249 -4.89 19.80 9.05
CA GLY A 249 -4.06 19.29 7.96
C GLY A 249 -4.80 19.11 6.62
N GLY A 250 -6.02 19.63 6.51
CA GLY A 250 -6.87 19.50 5.32
C GLY A 250 -7.56 18.14 5.23
N LEU A 251 -7.74 17.44 6.36
CA LEU A 251 -8.34 16.10 6.43
C LEU A 251 -9.42 16.03 7.52
N PRO A 252 -10.67 15.63 7.19
CA PRO A 252 -11.22 15.56 5.84
C PRO A 252 -11.27 16.96 5.18
N GLY A 253 -11.04 16.98 3.87
CA GLY A 253 -11.08 18.15 3.00
C GLY A 253 -12.27 18.07 2.03
N TYR A 254 -13.04 19.15 1.89
CA TYR A 254 -14.35 19.08 1.23
C TYR A 254 -14.40 19.62 -0.21
N ASP A 255 -13.24 19.88 -0.80
CA ASP A 255 -13.15 20.21 -2.22
C ASP A 255 -13.43 18.96 -3.06
N VAL A 256 -14.32 19.06 -4.04
CA VAL A 256 -14.71 17.96 -4.93
C VAL A 256 -13.64 17.83 -6.02
N PRO A 257 -12.88 16.73 -6.08
CA PRO A 257 -11.74 16.61 -6.97
C PRO A 257 -12.15 16.51 -8.43
N LEU A 258 -11.18 16.61 -9.35
CA LEU A 258 -11.45 16.62 -10.79
C LEU A 258 -11.87 15.26 -11.35
N TYR A 259 -11.36 14.15 -10.80
CA TYR A 259 -11.55 12.78 -11.30
C TYR A 259 -11.03 12.59 -12.75
N ASP A 260 -9.99 13.32 -13.14
CA ASP A 260 -9.48 13.43 -14.53
C ASP A 260 -8.24 12.59 -14.82
N GLY A 261 -7.76 11.82 -13.84
CA GLY A 261 -6.61 10.92 -13.96
C GLY A 261 -6.96 9.43 -13.93
N ILE A 262 -6.06 8.66 -13.32
CA ILE A 262 -6.02 7.19 -13.37
C ILE A 262 -5.99 6.51 -12.00
N GLY A 263 -6.04 7.26 -10.89
CA GLY A 263 -6.04 6.71 -9.54
C GLY A 263 -7.42 6.19 -9.12
N ALA A 264 -7.85 6.52 -7.90
CA ALA A 264 -9.08 6.03 -7.30
C ALA A 264 -10.36 6.73 -7.83
N ASN A 265 -10.52 6.85 -9.14
CA ASN A 265 -11.60 7.66 -9.70
C ASN A 265 -12.97 6.98 -9.56
N GLU A 266 -13.13 5.75 -10.09
CA GLU A 266 -14.37 4.98 -9.96
C GLU A 266 -14.63 4.46 -8.53
N PHE A 267 -13.66 4.58 -7.63
CA PHE A 267 -13.77 4.15 -6.23
C PHE A 267 -15.04 4.61 -5.53
N VAL A 268 -15.45 5.88 -5.71
CA VAL A 268 -16.68 6.41 -5.09
C VAL A 268 -17.95 5.72 -5.60
N MET A 269 -17.94 5.18 -6.80
CA MET A 269 -19.03 4.38 -7.36
C MET A 269 -18.90 2.91 -6.93
N ASP A 270 -17.71 2.33 -7.05
CA ASP A 270 -17.45 0.92 -6.75
C ASP A 270 -17.70 0.57 -5.28
N LEU A 271 -17.41 1.48 -4.34
CA LEU A 271 -17.68 1.31 -2.91
C LEU A 271 -19.14 0.95 -2.58
N THR A 272 -20.08 1.35 -3.45
CA THR A 272 -21.51 1.14 -3.22
C THR A 272 -22.02 -0.22 -3.72
N HIS A 273 -21.15 -1.01 -4.35
CA HIS A 273 -21.51 -2.26 -5.00
C HIS A 273 -21.02 -3.47 -4.23
N GLU A 274 -21.91 -4.47 -4.17
CA GLU A 274 -21.52 -5.85 -3.92
C GLU A 274 -21.63 -6.65 -5.21
N VAL A 275 -20.70 -7.58 -5.42
CA VAL A 275 -20.57 -8.38 -6.64
C VAL A 275 -20.41 -9.86 -6.28
N PRO A 276 -20.72 -10.80 -7.19
CA PRO A 276 -20.59 -12.23 -6.89
C PRO A 276 -19.15 -12.63 -6.53
N GLY A 277 -18.98 -13.27 -5.37
CA GLY A 277 -17.77 -13.93 -4.94
C GLY A 277 -17.67 -15.38 -5.47
N PRO A 278 -16.67 -16.16 -5.00
CA PRO A 278 -16.41 -17.52 -5.50
C PRO A 278 -17.57 -18.51 -5.36
N ASP A 279 -18.42 -18.33 -4.35
CA ASP A 279 -19.60 -19.16 -4.08
C ASP A 279 -20.90 -18.50 -4.56
N GLY A 280 -20.80 -17.43 -5.34
CA GLY A 280 -21.93 -16.65 -5.83
C GLY A 280 -22.55 -15.72 -4.79
N ARG A 281 -22.09 -15.73 -3.52
CA ARG A 281 -22.54 -14.76 -2.53
C ARG A 281 -21.99 -13.38 -2.86
N LEU A 282 -22.80 -12.36 -2.61
CA LEU A 282 -22.38 -10.99 -2.82
C LEU A 282 -21.30 -10.61 -1.79
N VAL A 283 -20.24 -9.99 -2.28
CA VAL A 283 -19.12 -9.44 -1.51
C VAL A 283 -18.83 -8.02 -1.98
N PRO A 284 -18.23 -7.13 -1.16
CA PRO A 284 -17.85 -5.80 -1.61
C PRO A 284 -16.99 -5.83 -2.87
N ALA A 285 -17.25 -4.92 -3.82
CA ALA A 285 -16.45 -4.82 -5.04
C ALA A 285 -15.00 -4.36 -4.76
N VAL A 286 -14.82 -3.58 -3.69
CA VAL A 286 -13.54 -2.99 -3.26
C VAL A 286 -13.24 -3.40 -1.82
N ASP A 287 -12.05 -3.93 -1.59
CA ASP A 287 -11.58 -4.36 -0.27
C ASP A 287 -10.64 -3.32 0.36
N PHE A 288 -9.80 -2.68 -0.44
CA PHE A 288 -8.84 -1.68 0.02
C PHE A 288 -8.74 -0.46 -0.92
N ILE A 289 -8.10 0.60 -0.43
CA ILE A 289 -7.57 1.74 -1.18
C ILE A 289 -6.06 1.75 -1.06
N SER A 290 -5.34 1.85 -2.18
CA SER A 290 -3.88 1.98 -2.16
C SER A 290 -3.45 3.34 -1.63
N THR A 291 -2.34 3.34 -0.90
CA THR A 291 -1.74 4.52 -0.28
C THR A 291 -0.21 4.41 -0.35
N MET A 292 0.49 5.49 0.03
CA MET A 292 1.94 5.54 0.23
C MET A 292 2.82 5.77 -1.01
N ASP A 293 2.25 5.89 -2.19
CA ASP A 293 2.97 6.15 -3.44
C ASP A 293 2.62 7.51 -4.06
N THR A 294 1.44 8.07 -3.75
CA THR A 294 0.99 9.39 -4.21
C THR A 294 0.74 10.37 -3.06
N SER A 295 -0.03 11.44 -3.30
CA SER A 295 -0.31 12.45 -2.27
C SER A 295 -1.08 11.84 -1.10
N ARG A 296 -0.44 11.74 0.07
CA ARG A 296 -1.06 11.15 1.28
C ARG A 296 -2.36 11.83 1.65
N ARG A 297 -2.42 13.16 1.47
CA ARG A 297 -3.64 13.92 1.69
C ARG A 297 -4.76 13.50 0.74
N ALA A 298 -4.49 13.33 -0.55
CA ALA A 298 -5.53 12.92 -1.50
C ALA A 298 -6.03 11.49 -1.22
N GLU A 299 -5.10 10.57 -0.97
CA GLU A 299 -5.39 9.17 -0.62
C GLU A 299 -6.25 9.06 0.65
N TRP A 300 -5.80 9.68 1.74
CA TRP A 300 -6.50 9.62 3.02
C TRP A 300 -7.81 10.40 3.00
N ASN A 301 -7.94 11.45 2.18
CA ASN A 301 -9.19 12.19 2.10
C ASN A 301 -10.32 11.33 1.54
N MET A 302 -10.06 10.62 0.43
CA MET A 302 -10.99 9.64 -0.15
C MET A 302 -11.37 8.58 0.87
N TRP A 303 -10.36 8.01 1.53
CA TRP A 303 -10.57 6.97 2.52
C TRP A 303 -11.42 7.45 3.71
N TYR A 304 -11.11 8.62 4.27
CA TYR A 304 -11.83 9.17 5.42
C TYR A 304 -13.28 9.49 5.09
N HIS A 305 -13.57 10.02 3.90
CA HIS A 305 -14.96 10.22 3.48
C HIS A 305 -15.71 8.90 3.36
N ALA A 306 -15.09 7.86 2.79
CA ALA A 306 -15.69 6.52 2.73
C ALA A 306 -15.99 5.97 4.12
N LEU A 307 -15.04 6.04 5.05
CA LEU A 307 -15.24 5.60 6.44
C LEU A 307 -16.33 6.41 7.15
N ASN A 308 -16.39 7.74 6.94
CA ASN A 308 -17.41 8.62 7.50
C ASN A 308 -18.81 8.40 6.92
N ALA A 309 -18.92 7.74 5.77
CA ALA A 309 -20.20 7.31 5.19
C ALA A 309 -20.61 5.89 5.64
N GLY A 310 -19.78 5.23 6.45
CA GLY A 310 -20.05 3.90 7.01
C GLY A 310 -19.47 2.73 6.21
N PHE A 311 -18.74 3.00 5.12
CA PHE A 311 -18.03 1.95 4.39
C PHE A 311 -16.84 1.45 5.22
N ARG A 312 -16.50 0.18 5.04
CA ARG A 312 -15.43 -0.51 5.80
C ARG A 312 -14.21 -0.86 4.95
N VAL A 313 -13.93 -0.07 3.93
CA VAL A 313 -12.74 -0.24 3.08
C VAL A 313 -11.45 -0.04 3.88
N ARG A 314 -10.41 -0.82 3.56
CA ARG A 314 -9.11 -0.81 4.26
C ARG A 314 -8.08 0.04 3.52
N ALA A 315 -7.05 0.52 4.22
CA ALA A 315 -5.87 1.08 3.58
C ALA A 315 -4.79 0.00 3.40
N SER A 316 -4.16 -0.01 2.24
CA SER A 316 -2.97 -0.82 1.96
C SER A 316 -1.87 0.07 1.35
N GLY A 317 -0.61 -0.32 1.51
CA GLY A 317 0.56 0.48 1.17
C GLY A 317 1.28 -0.10 -0.03
N GLU A 318 1.66 0.77 -0.97
CA GLU A 318 2.30 0.38 -2.22
C GLU A 318 3.40 1.34 -2.66
N THR A 319 4.14 0.96 -3.70
CA THR A 319 5.06 1.87 -4.40
C THR A 319 4.75 2.12 -5.86
N ASP A 320 4.08 1.19 -6.53
CA ASP A 320 4.03 1.16 -8.00
C ASP A 320 5.46 1.30 -8.58
N PHE A 321 6.39 0.51 -8.02
CA PHE A 321 7.78 0.52 -8.45
C PHE A 321 7.89 -0.14 -9.83
N PRO A 322 8.62 0.45 -10.81
CA PRO A 322 9.37 1.69 -10.74
C PRO A 322 8.66 2.88 -11.39
N CYS A 323 7.35 2.81 -11.62
CA CYS A 323 6.57 3.80 -12.37
C CYS A 323 6.42 5.12 -11.61
N MET A 324 6.09 5.07 -10.32
CA MET A 324 6.03 6.28 -9.48
C MET A 324 7.42 6.76 -9.06
N SER A 325 8.35 5.82 -8.88
CA SER A 325 9.75 6.13 -8.56
C SER A 325 10.67 4.95 -8.87
N GLY A 326 11.79 5.21 -9.54
CA GLY A 326 12.86 4.22 -9.73
C GLY A 326 13.72 3.97 -8.48
N ALA A 327 13.41 4.60 -7.33
CA ALA A 327 14.30 4.61 -6.18
C ALA A 327 14.48 3.22 -5.55
N ARG A 328 13.40 2.50 -5.22
CA ARG A 328 13.39 1.15 -4.61
C ARG A 328 11.96 0.63 -4.44
N VAL A 329 11.81 -0.69 -4.36
CA VAL A 329 10.58 -1.35 -3.88
C VAL A 329 10.35 -1.09 -2.38
N GLY A 330 9.11 -1.12 -1.93
CA GLY A 330 8.77 -1.00 -0.52
C GLY A 330 9.15 0.34 0.13
N ALA A 331 9.17 1.46 -0.62
CA ALA A 331 9.22 2.80 -0.05
C ALA A 331 7.88 3.17 0.64
N GLY A 332 6.77 2.68 0.10
CA GLY A 332 5.49 2.54 0.78
C GLY A 332 5.24 1.06 1.08
N ARG A 333 4.81 0.74 2.30
CA ARG A 333 4.61 -0.64 2.75
C ARG A 333 3.28 -0.79 3.46
N VAL A 334 2.70 -1.98 3.36
CA VAL A 334 1.72 -2.50 4.32
C VAL A 334 2.38 -3.53 5.23
N TYR A 335 2.05 -3.51 6.51
CA TYR A 335 2.49 -4.50 7.48
C TYR A 335 1.27 -5.26 7.95
N VAL A 336 1.21 -6.56 7.65
CA VAL A 336 0.07 -7.41 7.98
C VAL A 336 0.44 -8.31 9.16
N LYS A 337 -0.43 -8.33 10.17
CA LYS A 337 -0.28 -9.22 11.33
C LYS A 337 -0.68 -10.64 10.93
N GLN A 338 0.21 -11.59 11.21
CA GLN A 338 -0.08 -13.02 11.13
C GLN A 338 0.29 -13.71 12.46
N PRO A 339 -0.50 -14.70 12.91
CA PRO A 339 -0.28 -15.39 14.17
C PRO A 339 0.91 -16.38 14.13
N GLY A 340 1.42 -16.69 12.94
CA GLY A 340 2.44 -17.71 12.75
C GLY A 340 3.38 -17.39 11.59
N LYS A 341 3.78 -18.44 10.88
CA LYS A 341 4.64 -18.34 9.70
C LYS A 341 3.97 -17.46 8.63
N LEU A 342 4.77 -16.67 7.93
CA LEU A 342 4.30 -15.90 6.78
C LEU A 342 3.76 -16.84 5.69
N GLU A 343 2.49 -16.68 5.37
CA GLU A 343 1.79 -17.37 4.28
C GLU A 343 1.07 -16.31 3.42
N PHE A 344 1.33 -16.33 2.11
CA PHE A 344 0.92 -15.25 1.20
C PHE A 344 -0.60 -15.02 1.19
N ASP A 345 -1.37 -16.10 1.08
CA ASP A 345 -2.83 -16.00 0.97
C ASP A 345 -3.43 -15.36 2.22
N ASP A 346 -2.97 -15.75 3.41
CA ASP A 346 -3.42 -15.12 4.67
C ASP A 346 -2.88 -13.68 4.83
N TRP A 347 -1.73 -13.36 4.24
CA TRP A 347 -1.21 -11.99 4.21
C TRP A 347 -2.12 -11.07 3.37
N VAL A 348 -2.55 -11.52 2.19
CA VAL A 348 -3.52 -10.77 1.35
C VAL A 348 -4.89 -10.69 2.04
N GLU A 349 -5.32 -11.74 2.73
CA GLU A 349 -6.55 -11.71 3.53
C GLU A 349 -6.49 -10.74 4.70
N GLY A 350 -5.32 -10.61 5.34
CA GLY A 350 -5.10 -9.62 6.38
C GLY A 350 -5.22 -8.17 5.88
N ILE A 351 -4.95 -7.90 4.59
CA ILE A 351 -5.27 -6.61 3.96
C ILE A 351 -6.78 -6.41 3.92
N ARG A 352 -7.54 -7.37 3.40
CA ARG A 352 -9.02 -7.29 3.29
C ARG A 352 -9.68 -7.10 4.65
N GLU A 353 -9.21 -7.81 5.66
CA GLU A 353 -9.76 -7.74 7.01
C GLU A 353 -9.34 -6.45 7.75
N GLY A 354 -8.21 -5.86 7.35
CA GLY A 354 -7.63 -4.68 8.00
C GLY A 354 -6.77 -5.02 9.21
N ARG A 355 -6.22 -6.24 9.30
CA ARG A 355 -5.20 -6.66 10.29
C ARG A 355 -3.83 -6.05 9.96
N SER A 356 -3.80 -4.77 9.61
CA SER A 356 -2.63 -4.12 9.00
C SER A 356 -2.53 -2.63 9.28
N TYR A 357 -1.32 -2.10 9.13
CA TYR A 357 -1.04 -0.66 9.04
C TYR A 357 -0.14 -0.37 7.85
N VAL A 358 -0.20 0.86 7.33
CA VAL A 358 0.68 1.34 6.26
C VAL A 358 1.80 2.19 6.84
N SER A 359 2.99 2.13 6.25
CA SER A 359 4.14 2.92 6.70
C SER A 359 5.24 3.06 5.64
N ASP A 360 6.00 4.17 5.70
CA ASP A 360 7.21 4.42 4.92
C ASP A 360 8.44 3.67 5.47
N GLY A 361 8.24 2.88 6.53
CA GLY A 361 9.26 2.13 7.24
C GLY A 361 10.04 2.93 8.28
N THR A 362 9.73 4.22 8.50
CA THR A 362 10.36 5.05 9.55
C THR A 362 9.53 5.16 10.83
N ALA A 363 8.27 4.75 10.78
CA ALA A 363 7.36 4.69 11.91
C ALA A 363 6.51 3.40 11.88
N HIS A 364 6.38 2.71 13.01
CA HIS A 364 5.59 1.49 13.13
C HIS A 364 4.54 1.61 14.23
N LEU A 365 3.34 1.11 13.94
CA LEU A 365 2.15 1.19 14.79
C LEU A 365 1.65 -0.23 15.10
N MET A 366 2.42 -0.95 15.92
CA MET A 366 2.20 -2.37 16.19
C MET A 366 1.30 -2.58 17.41
N GLU A 367 0.73 -3.78 17.52
CA GLU A 367 -0.07 -4.21 18.69
C GLU A 367 -1.18 -3.22 19.07
N PHE A 368 -1.82 -2.61 18.06
CA PHE A 368 -2.93 -1.69 18.29
C PHE A 368 -4.16 -2.44 18.78
N THR A 369 -4.62 -2.14 19.99
CA THR A 369 -5.76 -2.78 20.63
C THR A 369 -6.78 -1.76 21.12
N ALA A 370 -8.04 -2.18 21.18
CA ALA A 370 -9.15 -1.43 21.76
C ALA A 370 -9.81 -2.27 22.87
N ALA A 371 -10.00 -1.66 24.04
CA ALA A 371 -10.59 -2.33 25.21
C ALA A 371 -11.77 -1.53 25.80
N ALA A 372 -12.88 -2.21 26.04
CA ALA A 372 -14.05 -1.68 26.75
C ALA A 372 -14.59 -2.73 27.72
N GLY A 373 -14.61 -2.38 29.01
CA GLY A 373 -14.98 -3.33 30.06
C GLY A 373 -14.04 -4.53 30.08
N ALA A 374 -14.60 -5.75 29.96
CA ALA A 374 -13.84 -6.99 29.90
C ALA A 374 -13.41 -7.39 28.47
N THR A 375 -13.89 -6.69 27.44
CA THR A 375 -13.58 -7.01 26.04
C THR A 375 -12.32 -6.27 25.62
N THR A 376 -11.34 -6.98 25.05
CA THR A 376 -10.17 -6.41 24.38
C THR A 376 -10.04 -7.04 23.00
N LEU A 377 -9.83 -6.22 21.99
CA LEU A 377 -9.68 -6.63 20.59
C LEU A 377 -8.38 -6.10 20.00
N GLY A 378 -7.66 -6.96 19.28
CA GLY A 378 -6.59 -6.58 18.38
C GLY A 378 -7.11 -6.06 17.04
N LEU A 379 -6.30 -5.27 16.35
CA LEU A 379 -6.65 -4.73 15.04
C LEU A 379 -6.94 -5.85 14.03
N GLY A 380 -8.11 -5.79 13.40
CA GLY A 380 -8.65 -6.74 12.42
C GLY A 380 -9.27 -8.02 13.02
N GLU A 381 -9.16 -8.25 14.33
CA GLU A 381 -9.96 -9.28 15.01
C GLU A 381 -11.43 -8.90 14.95
N HIS A 382 -12.30 -9.87 14.61
CA HIS A 382 -13.75 -9.66 14.51
C HIS A 382 -14.14 -8.42 13.67
N GLY A 383 -13.40 -8.16 12.58
CA GLY A 383 -13.64 -7.01 11.69
C GLY A 383 -13.26 -5.65 12.30
N SER A 384 -12.45 -5.64 13.37
CA SER A 384 -12.13 -4.49 14.20
C SER A 384 -13.38 -3.84 14.83
N GLU A 385 -14.47 -4.58 15.04
CA GLU A 385 -15.72 -4.04 15.55
C GLU A 385 -15.83 -4.19 17.07
N LEU A 386 -16.05 -3.06 17.77
CA LEU A 386 -16.35 -3.03 19.19
C LEU A 386 -17.75 -2.45 19.41
N ARG A 387 -18.62 -3.15 20.13
CA ARG A 387 -19.99 -2.71 20.40
C ARG A 387 -20.14 -2.23 21.84
N LEU A 388 -20.67 -1.02 22.00
CA LEU A 388 -21.06 -0.44 23.28
C LEU A 388 -22.59 -0.28 23.31
N ALA A 389 -23.25 -0.81 24.35
CA ALA A 389 -24.70 -0.66 24.49
C ALA A 389 -25.14 0.81 24.71
N ARG A 390 -24.24 1.65 25.22
CA ARG A 390 -24.43 3.08 25.49
C ARG A 390 -23.09 3.80 25.41
N PRO A 391 -23.05 5.15 25.35
CA PRO A 391 -21.81 5.90 25.43
C PRO A 391 -20.89 5.41 26.55
N GLY A 392 -19.60 5.31 26.25
CA GLY A 392 -18.64 4.71 27.17
C GLY A 392 -17.19 5.04 26.82
N GLU A 393 -16.31 4.84 27.79
CA GLU A 393 -14.87 4.99 27.60
C GLU A 393 -14.28 3.74 26.96
N ILE A 394 -13.38 3.96 26.00
CA ILE A 394 -12.55 2.92 25.39
C ILE A 394 -11.09 3.26 25.66
N LYS A 395 -10.34 2.24 26.06
CA LYS A 395 -8.89 2.31 26.16
C LYS A 395 -8.27 1.78 24.87
N PHE A 396 -7.48 2.63 24.22
CA PHE A 396 -6.67 2.27 23.07
C PHE A 396 -5.22 2.13 23.50
N THR A 397 -4.52 1.09 23.06
CA THR A 397 -3.07 0.92 23.30
C THR A 397 -2.34 0.46 22.06
N ALA A 398 -1.09 0.85 21.90
CA ALA A 398 -0.23 0.40 20.81
C ALA A 398 1.24 0.37 21.25
N LEU A 399 2.05 -0.40 20.54
CA LEU A 399 3.49 -0.37 20.59
C LEU A 399 4.01 0.42 19.39
N VAL A 400 4.60 1.59 19.65
CA VAL A 400 5.04 2.52 18.62
C VAL A 400 6.55 2.57 18.55
N ALA A 401 7.13 2.48 17.36
CA ALA A 401 8.56 2.71 17.15
C ALA A 401 8.75 3.72 16.02
N VAL A 402 9.52 4.78 16.26
CA VAL A 402 9.80 5.81 15.26
C VAL A 402 11.28 6.09 15.23
N ARG A 403 11.88 6.18 14.04
CA ARG A 403 13.26 6.59 13.87
C ARG A 403 13.37 7.75 12.89
N ARG A 404 13.72 8.94 13.40
CA ARG A 404 13.94 10.14 12.60
C ARG A 404 15.22 10.83 13.07
N PRO A 405 16.39 10.56 12.46
CA PRO A 405 17.66 11.13 12.92
C PRO A 405 17.68 12.67 13.01
N ALA A 406 16.87 13.36 12.21
CA ALA A 406 16.76 14.81 12.18
C ALA A 406 15.72 15.39 13.16
N ALA A 407 15.00 14.57 13.92
CA ALA A 407 13.97 15.01 14.87
C ALA A 407 14.08 14.24 16.20
N PRO A 408 13.96 14.90 17.36
CA PRO A 408 14.09 14.23 18.65
C PRO A 408 12.88 13.35 19.01
N ASP A 409 11.69 13.74 18.53
CA ASP A 409 10.43 13.08 18.82
C ASP A 409 9.50 13.09 17.60
N ALA A 410 8.43 12.29 17.70
CA ALA A 410 7.34 12.28 16.75
C ALA A 410 5.99 12.33 17.48
N LEU A 411 5.00 12.96 16.84
CA LEU A 411 3.64 13.02 17.35
C LEU A 411 2.86 11.80 16.86
N VAL A 412 2.35 11.00 17.80
CA VAL A 412 1.36 9.95 17.57
C VAL A 412 -0.02 10.53 17.84
N GLU A 413 -0.90 10.49 16.85
CA GLU A 413 -2.25 11.02 16.94
C GLU A 413 -3.27 9.89 16.98
N LEU A 414 -4.23 9.98 17.90
CA LEU A 414 -5.46 9.19 17.88
C LEU A 414 -6.47 9.94 17.02
N VAL A 415 -6.81 9.35 15.88
CA VAL A 415 -7.74 9.91 14.90
C VAL A 415 -9.12 9.29 15.11
N VAL A 416 -10.14 10.13 15.24
CA VAL A 416 -11.55 9.71 15.35
C VAL A 416 -12.34 10.42 14.27
N ASN A 417 -13.00 9.66 13.39
CA ASN A 417 -13.84 10.20 12.32
C ASN A 417 -13.12 11.23 11.41
N GLY A 418 -11.80 11.05 11.25
CA GLY A 418 -10.92 11.88 10.43
C GLY A 418 -10.23 13.01 11.19
N LEU A 419 -10.56 13.22 12.47
CA LEU A 419 -10.01 14.31 13.27
C LEU A 419 -9.03 13.79 14.33
N PRO A 420 -7.84 14.40 14.49
CA PRO A 420 -6.95 14.07 15.60
C PRO A 420 -7.54 14.61 16.91
N VAL A 421 -8.02 13.73 17.79
CA VAL A 421 -8.71 14.12 19.04
C VAL A 421 -7.80 14.00 20.28
N ALA A 422 -6.72 13.24 20.19
CA ALA A 422 -5.71 13.13 21.23
C ALA A 422 -4.34 12.86 20.61
N SER A 423 -3.28 13.20 21.33
CA SER A 423 -1.92 12.94 20.87
C SER A 423 -0.93 12.65 22.00
N ARG A 424 0.15 11.98 21.64
CA ARG A 424 1.30 11.67 22.50
C ARG A 424 2.58 11.88 21.72
N ARG A 425 3.58 12.52 22.33
CA ARG A 425 4.94 12.56 21.78
C ARG A 425 5.69 11.30 22.19
N VAL A 426 6.35 10.66 21.24
CA VAL A 426 7.24 9.52 21.47
C VAL A 426 8.64 9.86 20.98
N PRO A 427 9.71 9.37 21.65
CA PRO A 427 11.08 9.52 21.14
C PRO A 427 11.21 8.97 19.73
N ALA A 428 11.94 9.67 18.86
CA ALA A 428 12.22 9.22 17.49
C ALA A 428 13.61 8.54 17.39
N ASP A 429 13.99 7.80 18.43
CA ASP A 429 15.30 7.14 18.59
C ASP A 429 15.33 5.69 18.06
N GLY A 430 14.20 5.21 17.53
CA GLY A 430 14.01 3.86 17.02
C GLY A 430 13.57 2.84 18.08
N ARG A 431 13.44 3.21 19.35
CA ARG A 431 12.98 2.27 20.39
C ARG A 431 11.47 2.12 20.36
N GLU A 432 11.02 0.92 20.71
CA GLU A 432 9.60 0.63 20.93
C GLU A 432 9.11 1.31 22.22
N THR A 433 8.04 2.09 22.10
CA THR A 433 7.42 2.86 23.17
C THR A 433 5.94 2.47 23.26
N PRO A 434 5.46 1.94 24.40
CA PRO A 434 4.04 1.71 24.58
C PRO A 434 3.30 3.04 24.72
N VAL A 435 2.19 3.18 24.02
CA VAL A 435 1.31 4.35 24.02
C VAL A 435 -0.10 3.93 24.43
N SER A 436 -0.78 4.76 25.22
CA SER A 436 -2.17 4.55 25.58
C SER A 436 -2.99 5.84 25.55
N PHE A 437 -4.23 5.69 25.11
CA PHE A 437 -5.28 6.70 25.14
C PHE A 437 -6.51 6.12 25.82
N ALA A 438 -7.24 6.96 26.55
CA ALA A 438 -8.58 6.66 27.04
C ALA A 438 -9.50 7.76 26.52
N LEU A 439 -10.58 7.35 25.84
CA LEU A 439 -11.48 8.29 25.17
C LEU A 439 -12.94 7.87 25.38
N PRO A 440 -13.79 8.76 25.94
CA PRO A 440 -15.23 8.55 25.91
C PRO A 440 -15.76 8.74 24.48
N LEU A 441 -16.48 7.74 23.97
CA LEU A 441 -17.20 7.84 22.70
C LEU A 441 -18.71 7.95 22.96
N ALA A 442 -19.28 9.07 22.55
CA ALA A 442 -20.71 9.34 22.63
C ALA A 442 -21.50 8.76 21.45
N HIS A 443 -20.85 8.58 20.31
CA HIS A 443 -21.47 8.15 19.06
C HIS A 443 -20.59 7.12 18.36
N SER A 444 -21.22 6.31 17.51
CA SER A 444 -20.50 5.35 16.66
C SER A 444 -19.45 6.05 15.83
N SER A 445 -18.23 5.54 15.90
CA SER A 445 -17.06 6.19 15.32
C SER A 445 -16.07 5.16 14.81
N TRP A 446 -15.28 5.54 13.82
CA TRP A 446 -14.05 4.81 13.51
C TRP A 446 -12.86 5.49 14.19
N VAL A 447 -11.90 4.68 14.64
CA VAL A 447 -10.73 5.14 15.41
C VAL A 447 -9.45 4.51 14.88
N ALA A 448 -8.43 5.33 14.60
CA ALA A 448 -7.13 4.89 14.09
C ALA A 448 -5.96 5.64 14.76
N LEU A 449 -4.74 5.15 14.55
CA LEU A 449 -3.51 5.87 14.90
C LEU A 449 -2.79 6.34 13.64
N ARG A 450 -2.14 7.50 13.73
CA ARG A 450 -1.19 7.97 12.70
C ARG A 450 0.03 8.68 13.27
N VAL A 451 1.11 8.71 12.48
CA VAL A 451 2.34 9.46 12.76
C VAL A 451 2.67 10.34 11.55
N GLY A 452 2.11 11.56 11.54
CA GLY A 452 2.21 12.45 10.39
C GLY A 452 1.80 11.74 9.10
N GLU A 453 2.61 11.86 8.05
CA GLU A 453 2.46 11.15 6.77
C GLU A 453 3.21 9.80 6.71
N SER A 454 3.94 9.44 7.77
CA SER A 454 4.83 8.26 7.75
C SER A 454 4.12 6.94 8.02
N ALA A 455 3.05 6.94 8.82
CA ALA A 455 2.33 5.71 9.16
C ALA A 455 0.87 5.96 9.54
N HIS A 456 0.00 4.99 9.23
CA HIS A 456 -1.41 5.02 9.58
C HIS A 456 -1.95 3.59 9.79
N THR A 457 -2.67 3.31 10.88
CA THR A 457 -3.32 2.00 11.08
C THR A 457 -4.62 1.90 10.31
N ASN A 458 -5.07 0.69 9.96
CA ASN A 458 -6.50 0.49 9.73
C ASN A 458 -7.30 0.81 11.00
N PRO A 459 -8.60 1.14 10.90
CA PRO A 459 -9.39 1.59 12.04
C PRO A 459 -10.05 0.45 12.82
N PHE A 460 -10.33 0.73 14.09
CA PHE A 460 -11.44 0.10 14.82
C PHE A 460 -12.75 0.79 14.48
N PHE A 461 -13.84 0.04 14.44
CA PHE A 461 -15.21 0.54 14.29
C PHE A 461 -15.94 0.34 15.61
N VAL A 462 -16.19 1.44 16.32
CA VAL A 462 -16.95 1.41 17.56
C VAL A 462 -18.40 1.71 17.25
N LEU A 463 -19.30 0.77 17.53
CA LEU A 463 -20.73 0.97 17.42
C LEU A 463 -21.30 1.29 18.80
N VAL A 464 -21.97 2.43 18.94
CA VAL A 464 -22.66 2.84 20.16
C VAL A 464 -24.17 2.72 19.94
N ALA A 465 -24.84 1.97 20.82
CA ALA A 465 -26.28 1.70 20.73
C ALA A 465 -26.72 1.18 19.35
N ASP A 466 -25.88 0.31 18.77
CA ASP A 466 -26.05 -0.31 17.45
C ASP A 466 -26.24 0.68 16.28
N GLN A 467 -25.87 1.94 16.48
CA GLN A 467 -25.91 2.95 15.41
C GLN A 467 -24.74 2.76 14.43
N PRO A 468 -24.93 3.03 13.13
CA PRO A 468 -23.85 2.97 12.15
C PRO A 468 -22.85 4.12 12.35
N VAL A 469 -21.60 3.90 11.90
CA VAL A 469 -20.58 4.96 11.85
C VAL A 469 -20.91 5.94 10.72
N ARG A 470 -21.71 6.95 11.03
CA ARG A 470 -22.07 8.04 10.09
C ARG A 470 -21.96 9.40 10.79
N PRO A 471 -20.74 9.78 11.21
CA PRO A 471 -20.52 10.99 12.01
C PRO A 471 -20.72 12.28 11.22
N CYS A 472 -20.67 12.23 9.88
CA CYS A 472 -20.59 13.42 9.05
C CYS A 472 -21.42 13.29 7.77
N ARG A 473 -22.59 13.94 7.74
CA ARG A 473 -23.43 14.05 6.54
C ARG A 473 -22.69 14.67 5.35
N ARG A 474 -21.84 15.68 5.61
CA ARG A 474 -21.03 16.38 4.60
C ARG A 474 -20.08 15.46 3.85
N SER A 475 -19.62 14.36 4.48
CA SER A 475 -18.80 13.34 3.79
C SER A 475 -19.61 12.54 2.77
N ILE A 476 -20.88 12.25 3.08
CA ILE A 476 -21.78 11.55 2.16
C ILE A 476 -22.15 12.46 0.98
N GLU A 477 -22.39 13.74 1.24
CA GLU A 477 -22.59 14.77 0.20
C GLU A 477 -21.36 14.91 -0.71
N TRP A 478 -20.16 14.87 -0.14
CA TRP A 478 -18.89 14.88 -0.88
C TRP A 478 -18.73 13.67 -1.79
N LEU A 479 -19.02 12.46 -1.29
CA LEU A 479 -18.99 11.24 -2.10
C LEU A 479 -20.03 11.29 -3.24
N LEU A 480 -21.24 11.76 -2.97
CA LEU A 480 -22.28 11.92 -3.99
C LEU A 480 -21.86 12.92 -5.09
N ALA A 481 -21.31 14.07 -4.70
CA ALA A 481 -20.75 15.04 -5.65
C ALA A 481 -19.58 14.43 -6.45
N GLY A 482 -18.77 13.58 -5.80
CA GLY A 482 -17.71 12.81 -6.44
C GLY A 482 -18.24 11.84 -7.50
N VAL A 483 -19.32 11.10 -7.23
CA VAL A 483 -19.97 10.22 -8.22
C VAL A 483 -20.42 11.01 -9.45
N ASP A 484 -21.01 12.19 -9.25
CA ASP A 484 -21.47 13.03 -10.36
C ASP A 484 -20.31 13.59 -11.19
N GLN A 485 -19.24 14.02 -10.54
CA GLN A 485 -18.06 14.50 -11.25
C GLN A 485 -17.33 13.36 -11.98
N CYS A 486 -17.15 12.22 -11.32
CA CYS A 486 -16.54 11.03 -11.92
C CYS A 486 -17.32 10.58 -13.16
N TRP A 487 -18.66 10.53 -13.10
CA TRP A 487 -19.48 10.21 -14.28
C TRP A 487 -19.18 11.11 -15.47
N ARG A 488 -19.11 12.43 -15.26
CA ARG A 488 -18.82 13.41 -16.33
C ARG A 488 -17.47 13.16 -17.00
N GLN A 489 -16.47 12.73 -16.23
CA GLN A 489 -15.14 12.44 -16.74
C GLN A 489 -15.06 11.10 -17.47
N LYS A 490 -15.79 10.09 -16.99
CA LYS A 490 -15.60 8.69 -17.41
C LYS A 490 -16.62 8.20 -18.43
N GLU A 491 -17.83 8.75 -18.48
CA GLU A 491 -18.84 8.38 -19.49
C GLU A 491 -18.31 8.36 -20.93
N PRO A 492 -17.51 9.34 -21.39
CA PRO A 492 -16.98 9.35 -22.75
C PRO A 492 -15.96 8.24 -23.03
N THR A 493 -15.41 7.60 -22.00
CA THR A 493 -14.34 6.60 -22.16
C THR A 493 -14.86 5.16 -22.25
N TYR A 494 -16.14 4.92 -21.94
CA TYR A 494 -16.72 3.58 -22.02
C TYR A 494 -17.00 3.17 -23.47
N ALA A 495 -16.76 1.89 -23.77
CA ALA A 495 -17.24 1.24 -24.98
C ALA A 495 -18.77 1.35 -25.07
N GLU A 496 -19.30 1.51 -26.29
CA GLU A 496 -20.75 1.65 -26.51
C GLU A 496 -21.56 0.52 -25.89
N ALA A 497 -21.03 -0.72 -25.93
CA ALA A 497 -21.69 -1.89 -25.36
C ALA A 497 -21.81 -1.85 -23.82
N GLU A 498 -20.99 -1.05 -23.14
CA GLU A 498 -20.94 -0.97 -21.67
C GLU A 498 -21.64 0.27 -21.10
N LYS A 499 -21.92 1.29 -21.93
CA LYS A 499 -22.52 2.56 -21.48
C LYS A 499 -23.83 2.40 -20.72
N ALA A 500 -24.69 1.47 -21.14
CA ALA A 500 -25.95 1.20 -20.45
C ALA A 500 -25.73 0.65 -19.03
N THR A 501 -24.81 -0.31 -18.89
CA THR A 501 -24.40 -0.88 -17.60
C THR A 501 -23.74 0.17 -16.72
N ALA A 502 -22.78 0.93 -17.26
CA ALA A 502 -22.11 2.01 -16.52
C ALA A 502 -23.12 3.03 -15.99
N ARG A 503 -24.11 3.43 -16.80
CA ARG A 503 -25.17 4.35 -16.35
C ARG A 503 -25.99 3.78 -15.20
N ALA A 504 -26.32 2.48 -15.25
CA ALA A 504 -27.06 1.81 -14.19
C ALA A 504 -26.25 1.72 -12.89
N ASP A 505 -24.96 1.39 -12.98
CA ASP A 505 -24.06 1.27 -11.83
C ASP A 505 -23.82 2.65 -11.17
N TYR A 506 -23.63 3.72 -11.93
CA TYR A 506 -23.54 5.08 -11.37
C TYR A 506 -24.87 5.55 -10.75
N GLU A 507 -26.03 5.21 -11.33
CA GLU A 507 -27.31 5.54 -10.70
C GLU A 507 -27.55 4.73 -9.43
N HIS A 508 -27.08 3.48 -9.35
CA HIS A 508 -27.06 2.71 -8.11
C HIS A 508 -26.25 3.41 -7.01
N ALA A 509 -25.05 3.91 -7.34
CA ALA A 509 -24.24 4.67 -6.40
C ALA A 509 -24.96 5.93 -5.91
N ARG A 510 -25.57 6.71 -6.82
CA ARG A 510 -26.38 7.90 -6.46
C ARG A 510 -27.53 7.55 -5.51
N ARG A 511 -28.30 6.51 -5.80
CA ARG A 511 -29.38 6.05 -4.91
C ARG A 511 -28.87 5.63 -3.55
N THR A 512 -27.74 4.93 -3.50
CA THR A 512 -27.11 4.50 -2.25
C THR A 512 -26.73 5.70 -1.39
N TYR A 513 -26.02 6.69 -1.94
CA TYR A 513 -25.65 7.88 -1.18
C TYR A 513 -26.84 8.74 -0.76
N ARG A 514 -27.86 8.90 -1.63
CA ARG A 514 -29.11 9.59 -1.26
C ARG A 514 -29.81 8.89 -0.09
N ARG A 515 -29.90 7.56 -0.11
CA ARG A 515 -30.44 6.79 1.03
C ARG A 515 -29.60 6.99 2.30
N LEU A 516 -28.27 6.94 2.20
CA LEU A 516 -27.39 7.20 3.35
C LEU A 516 -27.58 8.61 3.92
N LEU A 517 -27.81 9.61 3.06
CA LEU A 517 -28.19 10.94 3.49
C LEU A 517 -29.52 10.91 4.24
N ASP A 518 -30.58 10.31 3.70
CA ASP A 518 -31.89 10.29 4.37
C ASP A 518 -31.84 9.58 5.74
N GLU A 519 -31.00 8.55 5.88
CA GLU A 519 -30.79 7.82 7.13
C GLU A 519 -29.81 8.50 8.11
N THR A 520 -29.09 9.54 7.69
CA THR A 520 -28.13 10.27 8.53
C THR A 520 -28.77 11.58 8.97
N PRO A 521 -29.16 11.72 10.25
CA PRO A 521 -29.75 12.96 10.75
C PRO A 521 -28.87 14.16 10.40
N PRO A 522 -29.45 15.35 10.13
CA PRO A 522 -28.66 16.57 10.10
C PRO A 522 -27.96 16.69 11.45
N GLY A 523 -26.64 16.55 11.44
CA GLY A 523 -25.82 16.80 12.63
C GLY A 523 -25.85 18.28 13.00
N PRO A 524 -25.37 18.64 14.20
CA PRO A 524 -25.02 20.02 14.51
C PRO A 524 -23.96 20.58 13.55
#